data_AF-A0A1H3UCS2-F1
#
_entry.id   AF-A0A1H3UCS2-F1
#
_cell.length_a   1.000
_cell.length_b   1.000
_cell.length_c   1.000
_cell.angle_alpha   90.00
_cell.angle_beta   90.00
_cell.angle_gamma   90.00
#
_symmetry.space_group_name_H-M   'P 1'
#
loop_
_entity.id
_entity.type
_entity.pdbx_description
1 polymer ?
#
loop_
_entity_poly.entity_id
_entity_poly.type
_entity_poly.pdbx_seq_one_letter_code
_entity_poly.pdbx_strand_id
1 'polypeptide(L)' 'MSATSAATSHLSGNSTAQAFAALQAAASAALSGAASGLDSTLLLNGQKAVTIVHNGTPYRLQATKLGKLILTK' A
#
# COMPACT_ATOMS: atom_id res chain seq x y z
N MET A 1 14.22 -50.16 15.50
CA MET A 1 15.47 -49.74 14.82
C MET A 1 15.18 -49.54 13.34
N SER A 2 15.49 -48.34 12.83
CA SER A 2 15.75 -48.01 11.42
C SER A 2 14.57 -47.92 10.43
N ALA A 3 14.37 -46.72 9.86
CA ALA A 3 14.37 -46.52 8.42
C ALA A 3 14.71 -45.05 8.09
N THR A 4 15.83 -44.89 7.40
CA THR A 4 16.37 -43.63 6.89
C THR A 4 15.42 -43.03 5.85
N SER A 5 15.27 -41.70 5.82
CA SER A 5 14.59 -41.00 4.73
C SER A 5 15.54 -39.97 4.14
N ALA A 6 15.95 -40.26 2.91
CA ALA A 6 16.98 -39.58 2.15
C ALA A 6 16.56 -38.14 1.79
N ALA A 7 17.47 -37.21 2.08
CA ALA A 7 17.44 -35.86 1.58
C ALA A 7 17.82 -35.86 0.10
N THR A 8 16.88 -35.46 -0.76
CA THR A 8 17.16 -35.14 -2.17
C THR A 8 17.28 -33.61 -2.29
N SER A 9 18.52 -33.17 -2.38
CA SER A 9 18.94 -31.80 -2.64
C SER A 9 18.68 -31.44 -4.10
N HIS A 10 17.70 -30.58 -4.34
CA HIS A 10 17.46 -29.93 -5.63
C HIS A 10 17.54 -28.41 -5.43
N LEU A 11 18.68 -27.77 -5.72
CA LEU A 11 18.72 -26.30 -5.60
C LEU A 11 19.49 -25.52 -6.68
N SER A 12 20.13 -26.15 -7.67
CA SER A 12 21.03 -25.36 -8.53
C SER A 12 20.39 -24.53 -9.67
N GLY A 13 19.05 -24.50 -9.80
CA GLY A 13 18.37 -23.76 -10.87
C GLY A 13 17.59 -22.50 -10.43
N ASN A 14 17.29 -22.37 -9.13
CA ASN A 14 16.36 -21.35 -8.65
C ASN A 14 17.06 -20.08 -8.10
N SER A 15 18.36 -20.10 -7.85
CA SER A 15 19.04 -19.03 -7.12
C SER A 15 19.02 -17.68 -7.87
N THR A 16 19.23 -17.67 -9.19
CA THR A 16 19.24 -16.44 -9.98
C THR A 16 17.82 -15.89 -10.18
N ALA A 17 16.86 -16.77 -10.43
CA ALA A 17 15.45 -16.41 -10.55
C ALA A 17 14.87 -15.89 -9.22
N GLN A 18 15.28 -16.48 -8.09
CA GLN A 18 14.86 -16.01 -6.77
C GLN A 18 15.56 -14.73 -6.33
N ALA A 19 16.82 -14.51 -6.71
CA ALA A 19 17.48 -13.22 -6.51
C ALA A 19 16.79 -12.10 -7.29
N PHE A 20 16.39 -12.36 -8.54
CA PHE A 20 15.65 -11.40 -9.35
C PHE A 20 14.24 -11.14 -8.79
N ALA A 21 13.55 -12.20 -8.34
CA ALA A 21 12.24 -12.07 -7.70
C ALA A 21 12.31 -11.30 -6.37
N ALA A 22 13.35 -11.51 -5.56
CA ALA A 22 13.55 -10.77 -4.31
C ALA A 22 13.83 -9.28 -4.57
N LEU A 23 14.64 -8.95 -5.58
CA LEU A 23 14.90 -7.57 -5.97
C LEU A 23 13.63 -6.89 -6.53
N GLN A 24 12.85 -7.60 -7.33
CA GLN A 24 11.57 -7.13 -7.87
C GLN A 24 10.54 -6.89 -6.76
N ALA A 25 10.49 -7.78 -5.76
CA ALA A 25 9.62 -7.64 -4.59
C ALA A 25 10.03 -6.45 -3.71
N ALA A 26 11.32 -6.25 -3.48
CA ALA A 26 11.84 -5.11 -2.74
C ALA A 26 11.58 -3.78 -3.46
N ALA A 27 11.73 -3.73 -4.78
CA ALA A 27 11.42 -2.55 -5.59
C ALA A 27 9.90 -2.25 -5.61
N SER A 28 9.06 -3.29 -5.66
CA SER A 28 7.61 -3.14 -5.59
C SER A 28 7.14 -2.68 -4.21
N ALA A 29 7.79 -3.14 -3.13
CA ALA A 29 7.54 -2.68 -1.77
C ALA A 29 7.97 -1.22 -1.56
N ALA A 30 9.11 -0.80 -2.16
CA ALA A 30 9.58 0.59 -2.11
C ALA A 30 8.65 1.57 -2.83
N LEU A 31 8.04 1.16 -3.96
CA LEU A 31 7.04 1.95 -4.68
C LEU A 31 5.68 1.98 -3.97
N SER A 32 5.32 0.90 -3.27
CA SER A 32 4.07 0.83 -2.50
C SER A 32 4.13 1.57 -1.16
N GLY A 33 5.33 1.86 -0.64
CA GLY A 33 5.53 2.60 0.61
C GLY A 33 5.28 4.11 0.52
N ALA A 34 5.00 4.65 -0.68
CA ALA A 34 4.79 6.09 -0.89
C ALA A 34 3.32 6.54 -0.89
N ALA A 35 2.38 5.64 -0.54
CA ALA A 35 1.01 6.05 -0.27
C ALA A 35 0.86 6.48 1.21
N SER A 36 1.53 7.57 1.58
CA SER A 36 1.29 8.27 2.85
C SER A 36 -0.06 8.96 2.80
N GLY A 37 -1.14 8.17 2.74
CA GLY A 37 -2.50 8.68 2.83
C GLY A 37 -2.72 9.33 4.19
N LEU A 38 -3.40 10.47 4.21
CA LEU A 38 -3.82 11.09 5.45
C LEU A 38 -5.12 10.44 5.94
N ASP A 39 -5.21 10.20 7.25
CA ASP A 39 -6.45 9.72 7.84
C ASP A 39 -7.54 10.79 7.72
N SER A 40 -8.72 10.37 7.25
CA SER A 40 -9.86 11.27 7.06
C SER A 40 -10.31 11.96 8.36
N THR A 41 -10.17 11.30 9.50
CA THR A 41 -10.51 11.87 10.81
C THR A 41 -9.59 13.02 11.19
N LEU A 42 -8.30 12.89 10.89
CA LEU A 42 -7.30 13.95 11.10
C LEU A 42 -7.51 15.10 10.11
N LEU A 43 -7.75 14.78 8.84
CA LEU A 43 -8.06 15.78 7.81
C LEU A 43 -9.28 16.63 8.17
N LEU A 44 -10.35 15.98 8.63
CA LEU A 44 -11.61 16.63 8.94
C LEU A 44 -11.61 17.33 10.31
N ASN A 45 -10.72 16.93 11.23
CA ASN A 45 -10.52 17.54 12.55
C ASN A 45 -11.84 17.79 13.32
N GLY A 46 -12.73 16.79 13.34
CA GLY A 46 -14.05 16.86 13.99
C GLY A 46 -15.16 17.57 13.19
N GLN A 47 -14.84 18.13 12.02
CA GLN A 47 -15.80 18.77 11.14
C GLN A 47 -16.37 17.78 10.13
N LYS A 48 -17.53 18.09 9.53
CA LYS A 48 -18.12 17.25 8.48
C LYS A 48 -17.49 17.48 7.11
N ALA A 49 -16.74 18.56 6.94
CA ALA A 49 -16.05 18.92 5.71
C ALA A 49 -14.92 19.91 5.95
N VAL A 50 -14.00 19.97 4.99
CA VAL A 50 -12.92 20.96 4.94
C VAL A 50 -12.82 21.57 3.54
N THR A 51 -12.33 22.81 3.48
CA THR A 51 -11.99 23.45 2.21
C THR A 51 -10.53 23.17 1.87
N ILE A 52 -10.29 22.76 0.64
CA ILE A 52 -8.96 22.48 0.10
C ILE A 52 -8.77 23.35 -1.13
N VAL A 53 -7.66 24.06 -1.21
CA VAL A 53 -7.29 24.76 -2.45
C VAL A 53 -6.56 23.77 -3.35
N HIS A 54 -7.17 23.45 -4.50
CA HIS A 54 -6.56 22.60 -5.52
C HIS A 54 -6.41 23.41 -6.81
N ASN A 55 -5.17 23.54 -7.29
CA ASN A 55 -4.82 24.36 -8.46
C ASN A 55 -5.36 25.80 -8.37
N GLY A 56 -5.25 26.41 -7.19
CA GLY A 56 -5.72 27.78 -6.93
C GLY A 56 -7.23 27.94 -6.82
N THR A 57 -8.01 26.87 -7.00
CA THR A 57 -9.46 26.89 -6.86
C THR A 57 -9.87 26.23 -5.55
N PRO A 58 -10.80 26.80 -4.77
CA PRO A 58 -11.33 26.14 -3.58
C PRO A 58 -12.20 24.94 -3.98
N TYR A 59 -12.03 23.85 -3.26
CA TYR A 59 -12.87 22.66 -3.30
C TYR A 59 -13.28 22.31 -1.88
N ARG A 60 -14.34 21.54 -1.73
CA ARG A 60 -14.82 21.05 -0.43
C ARG A 60 -14.77 19.53 -0.39
N LEU A 61 -13.95 19.00 0.52
CA LEU A 61 -13.90 17.59 0.84
C LEU A 61 -14.82 17.32 2.04
N GLN A 62 -15.79 16.42 1.90
CA GLN A 62 -16.80 16.18 2.94
C GLN A 62 -17.05 14.70 3.20
N ALA A 63 -17.30 14.33 4.46
CA ALA A 63 -17.79 13.02 4.83
C ALA A 63 -19.31 12.92 4.62
N THR A 64 -19.73 11.80 4.04
CA THR A 64 -21.15 11.48 3.84
C THR A 64 -21.66 10.53 4.92
N LYS A 65 -22.99 10.46 5.05
CA LYS A 65 -23.65 9.47 5.94
C LYS A 65 -23.34 8.02 5.57
N LEU A 66 -23.00 7.75 4.30
CA LEU A 66 -22.62 6.42 3.79
C LEU A 66 -21.13 6.10 3.99
N GLY A 67 -20.39 6.92 4.74
CA GLY A 67 -18.99 6.66 5.09
C GLY A 67 -17.98 6.94 3.99
N LYS A 68 -18.38 7.57 2.88
CA LYS A 68 -17.48 8.00 1.80
C LYS A 68 -17.15 9.47 1.91
N LEU A 69 -15.97 9.85 1.41
CA LEU A 69 -15.62 11.23 1.16
C LEU A 69 -16.09 11.65 -0.24
N ILE A 70 -16.61 12.86 -0.36
CA ILE A 70 -16.95 13.50 -1.64
C ILE A 70 -16.16 14.79 -1.77
N LEU A 71 -15.55 15.01 -2.93
CA LEU A 71 -14.94 16.29 -3.31
C LEU A 71 -15.90 17.02 -4.24
N THR A 72 -16.31 18.23 -3.87
CA THR A 72 -17.06 19.14 -4.74
C THR A 72 -16.23 20.37 -5.02
N LYS A 73 -16.43 20.97 -6.20
CA LYS A 73 -15.93 22.31 -6.48
C LYS A 73 -16.68 23.33 -5.61
#